data_AF-A0A7V3CXL7-F1
#
_entry.id   AF-A0A7V3CXL7-F1
#
_cell.length_a   1.000
_cell.length_b   1.000
_cell.length_c   1.000
_cell.angle_alpha   90.00
_cell.angle_beta   90.00
_cell.angle_gamma   90.00
#
_symmetry.space_group_name_H-M   'P 1'
#
loop_
_entity.id
_entity.type
_entity.pdbx_description
1 polymer ?
#
loop_
_entity_poly.entity_id
_entity_poly.type
_entity_poly.pdbx_seq_one_letter_code
_entity_poly.pdbx_strand_id
1 'polypeptide(L)'
;VKLGENIEEAHMRNRQLVAKWAFEKGAKENVIEKKQHDGKTYFVVNDYNKLRKLFGELLREIQRIKSEGDFNAGRNLVENYGVKVDPVLHKEVLERYQKLNIAPYAGFIQPKLVPIKQGEKIIDVKIEYPEDFTKQMLEYAEKYSLLNTYN
;
A
#
# COMPACT_ATOMS: atom_id res chain seq x y z
N VAL A 1 3.87 10.23 -2.40
CA VAL A 1 4.71 11.18 -1.65
C VAL A 1 5.12 12.26 -2.62
N LYS A 2 4.93 13.55 -2.31
CA LYS A 2 5.40 14.60 -3.23
C LYS A 2 6.90 14.75 -3.10
N LEU A 3 7.57 15.23 -4.15
CA LEU A 3 9.01 15.47 -4.10
C LEU A 3 9.34 16.43 -2.95
N GLY A 4 10.32 16.06 -2.11
CA GLY A 4 10.71 16.81 -0.91
C GLY A 4 9.96 16.41 0.37
N GLU A 5 8.89 15.62 0.29
CA GLU A 5 8.19 15.09 1.46
C GLU A 5 8.76 13.73 1.92
N ASN A 6 8.54 13.41 3.20
CA ASN A 6 8.79 12.10 3.77
C ASN A 6 7.52 11.23 3.75
N ILE A 7 7.67 9.96 4.14
CA ILE A 7 6.52 9.06 4.26
C ILE A 7 5.76 9.36 5.56
N GLU A 8 4.45 9.61 5.45
CA GLU A 8 3.56 9.85 6.59
C GLU A 8 2.61 8.67 6.86
N GLU A 9 2.06 8.06 5.80
CA GLU A 9 1.01 7.05 5.89
C GLU A 9 1.56 5.73 6.49
N ALA A 10 0.82 5.13 7.42
CA ALA A 10 1.27 3.98 8.22
C ALA A 10 1.60 2.74 7.39
N HIS A 11 0.81 2.45 6.35
CA HIS A 11 1.06 1.35 5.42
C HIS A 11 2.35 1.56 4.60
N MET A 12 2.56 2.77 4.10
CA MET A 12 3.78 3.14 3.39
C MET A 12 5.01 3.10 4.32
N ARG A 13 4.89 3.58 5.56
CA ARG A 13 5.97 3.55 6.55
C ARG A 13 6.41 2.12 6.87
N ASN A 14 5.48 1.19 7.12
CA ASN A 14 5.88 -0.17 7.46
C ASN A 14 6.51 -0.92 6.27
N ARG A 15 6.05 -0.67 5.04
CA ARG A 15 6.68 -1.24 3.84
C ARG A 15 8.12 -0.78 3.70
N GLN A 16 8.37 0.53 3.85
CA GLN A 16 9.72 1.06 3.80
C GLN A 16 10.59 0.55 4.94
N LEU A 17 10.04 0.50 6.17
CA LEU A 17 10.72 -0.02 7.35
C LEU A 17 11.26 -1.43 7.09
N VAL A 18 10.39 -2.35 6.67
CA VAL A 18 10.76 -3.75 6.42
C VAL A 18 11.83 -3.85 5.33
N ALA A 19 11.62 -3.16 4.19
CA ALA A 19 12.54 -3.22 3.06
C ALA A 19 13.92 -2.65 3.41
N LYS A 20 13.97 -1.47 4.04
CA LYS A 20 15.22 -0.78 4.38
C LYS A 20 15.98 -1.50 5.49
N TRP A 21 15.28 -2.04 6.49
CA TRP A 21 15.90 -2.85 7.54
C TRP A 21 16.54 -4.12 6.96
N ALA A 22 15.81 -4.86 6.11
CA ALA A 22 16.34 -6.07 5.48
C ALA A 22 17.51 -5.75 4.53
N PHE A 23 17.44 -4.64 3.80
CA PHE A 23 18.54 -4.17 2.95
C PHE A 23 19.81 -3.88 3.77
N GLU A 24 19.69 -3.17 4.89
CA GLU A 24 20.82 -2.87 5.76
C GLU A 24 21.41 -4.13 6.41
N LYS A 25 20.56 -4.99 7.02
CA LYS A 25 21.04 -6.17 7.74
C LYS A 25 21.58 -7.26 6.81
N GLY A 26 21.07 -7.34 5.58
CA GLY A 26 21.54 -8.26 4.56
C GLY A 26 22.79 -7.79 3.80
N ALA A 27 23.28 -6.57 4.04
CA ALA A 27 24.34 -5.96 3.22
C ALA A 27 25.66 -6.76 3.23
N LYS A 28 26.06 -7.31 4.39
CA LYS A 28 27.31 -8.08 4.53
C LYS A 28 27.34 -9.35 3.67
N GLU A 29 26.17 -9.95 3.43
CA GLU A 29 26.02 -11.16 2.63
C GLU A 29 25.44 -10.88 1.24
N ASN A 30 25.36 -9.60 0.85
CA ASN A 30 24.78 -9.12 -0.41
C ASN A 30 23.39 -9.70 -0.69
N VAL A 31 22.53 -9.84 0.34
CA VAL A 31 21.20 -10.46 0.22
C VAL A 31 20.30 -9.67 -0.73
N ILE A 32 20.34 -8.34 -0.64
CA ILE A 32 19.68 -7.42 -1.56
C ILE A 32 20.74 -6.44 -2.06
N GLU A 33 20.82 -6.28 -3.38
CA GLU A 33 21.78 -5.41 -4.05
C GLU A 33 21.07 -4.23 -4.72
N LYS A 34 21.62 -3.02 -4.56
CA LYS A 34 21.21 -1.83 -5.30
C LYS A 34 22.12 -1.68 -6.52
N LYS A 35 21.61 -1.99 -7.72
CA LYS A 35 22.31 -1.83 -9.00
C LYS A 35 21.92 -0.53 -9.69
N GLN A 36 22.86 0.06 -10.41
CA GLN A 36 22.57 1.12 -11.38
C GLN A 36 22.86 0.64 -12.79
N HIS A 37 21.93 0.87 -13.70
CA HIS A 37 22.09 0.58 -15.12
C HIS A 37 21.42 1.70 -15.93
N ASP A 38 22.18 2.34 -16.82
CA ASP A 38 21.72 3.48 -17.64
C ASP A 38 21.03 4.60 -16.84
N GLY A 39 21.63 4.96 -15.69
CA GLY A 39 21.10 5.98 -14.79
C GLY A 39 19.81 5.59 -14.06
N LYS A 40 19.40 4.32 -14.11
CA LYS A 40 18.23 3.79 -13.42
C LYS A 40 18.65 2.86 -12.29
N THR A 41 18.03 3.05 -11.13
CA THR A 41 18.22 2.20 -9.96
C THR A 41 17.33 0.95 -10.06
N TYR A 42 17.92 -0.20 -9.72
CA TYR A 42 17.25 -1.47 -9.57
C TYR A 42 17.65 -2.12 -8.25
N PHE A 43 16.73 -2.83 -7.62
CA PHE A 43 17.01 -3.66 -6.46
C PHE A 43 16.91 -5.13 -6.86
N VAL A 44 17.95 -5.90 -6.60
CA VAL A 44 18.06 -7.32 -6.94
C VAL A 44 18.16 -8.13 -5.66
N VAL A 45 17.29 -9.13 -5.51
CA VAL A 45 17.37 -10.08 -4.41
C VAL A 45 18.28 -11.23 -4.86
N ASN A 46 19.43 -11.40 -4.20
CA ASN A 46 20.39 -12.43 -4.54
C ASN A 46 20.16 -13.74 -3.77
N ASP A 47 19.57 -13.67 -2.56
CA ASP A 47 19.27 -14.85 -1.74
C ASP A 47 17.94 -14.72 -1.00
N TYR A 48 16.89 -15.36 -1.53
CA TYR A 48 15.55 -15.36 -0.95
C TYR A 48 15.47 -16.10 0.39
N ASN A 49 16.30 -17.12 0.61
CA ASN A 49 16.28 -17.88 1.86
C ASN A 49 16.88 -17.05 3.00
N LYS A 50 17.97 -16.34 2.74
CA LYS A 50 18.53 -15.37 3.70
C LYS A 50 17.58 -14.20 3.94
N LEU A 51 16.94 -13.68 2.89
CA LEU A 51 15.93 -12.63 3.04
C LEU A 51 14.76 -13.07 3.94
N ARG A 52 14.28 -14.31 3.78
CA ARG A 52 13.24 -14.87 4.65
C ARG A 52 13.68 -14.93 6.11
N LYS A 53 14.94 -15.29 6.39
CA LYS A 53 15.49 -15.30 7.75
C LYS A 53 15.52 -13.89 8.36
N LEU A 54 15.98 -12.89 7.59
CA LEU A 54 15.94 -11.48 8.01
C LEU A 54 14.52 -11.02 8.36
N PHE A 55 13.51 -11.40 7.56
CA PHE A 55 12.12 -11.11 7.91
C PHE A 55 11.68 -11.79 9.21
N GLY A 56 12.11 -13.02 9.48
CA GLY A 56 11.85 -13.70 10.74
C GLY A 56 12.49 -13.00 11.95
N GLU A 57 13.72 -12.51 11.80
CA GLU A 57 14.41 -11.73 12.84
C GLU A 57 13.69 -10.41 13.14
N LEU A 58 13.32 -9.67 12.10
CA LEU A 58 12.56 -8.42 12.25
C LEU A 58 11.17 -8.67 12.85
N LEU A 59 10.48 -9.74 12.43
CA LEU A 59 9.19 -10.12 13.00
C LEU A 59 9.32 -10.41 14.49
N ARG A 60 10.35 -11.15 14.92
CA ARG A 60 10.61 -11.43 16.34
C ARG A 60 10.80 -10.13 17.12
N GLU A 61 11.59 -9.20 16.59
CA GLU A 61 11.85 -7.93 17.25
C GLU A 61 10.61 -7.03 17.34
N ILE A 62 9.85 -6.90 16.25
CA ILE A 62 8.59 -6.15 16.26
C ILE A 62 7.60 -6.77 17.24
N GLN A 63 7.51 -8.10 17.29
CA GLN A 63 6.64 -8.79 18.24
C GLN A 63 7.08 -8.54 19.68
N ARG A 64 8.38 -8.59 19.99
CA ARG A 64 8.93 -8.23 21.30
C ARG A 64 8.53 -6.81 21.69
N ILE A 65 8.82 -5.84 20.82
CA ILE A 65 8.49 -4.41 21.01
C ILE A 65 7.01 -4.24 21.36
N LYS A 66 6.12 -4.87 20.57
CA LYS A 66 4.68 -4.80 20.79
C LYS A 66 4.26 -5.44 22.11
N SER A 67 4.74 -6.64 22.41
CA SER A 67 4.34 -7.43 23.58
C SER A 67 4.87 -6.86 24.89
N GLU A 68 6.03 -6.22 24.88
CA GLU A 68 6.66 -5.61 26.07
C GLU A 68 6.32 -4.12 26.22
N GLY A 69 5.63 -3.52 25.25
CA GLY A 69 5.28 -2.10 25.30
C GLY A 69 6.48 -1.16 25.15
N ASP A 70 7.54 -1.59 24.44
CA ASP A 70 8.79 -0.85 24.30
C ASP A 70 8.66 0.30 23.28
N PHE A 71 8.08 1.41 23.75
CA PHE A 71 7.84 2.60 22.92
C PHE A 71 9.11 3.14 22.27
N ASN A 72 10.23 3.20 23.00
CA ASN A 72 11.47 3.78 22.50
C ASN A 72 12.05 2.95 21.37
N ALA A 73 12.09 1.62 21.50
CA ALA A 73 12.52 0.75 20.41
C ALA A 73 11.58 0.86 19.20
N GLY A 74 10.26 0.87 19.41
CA GLY A 74 9.28 1.06 18.35
C GLY A 74 9.46 2.39 17.59
N ARG A 75 9.61 3.50 18.32
CA ARG A 75 9.89 4.82 17.76
C ARG A 75 11.18 4.80 16.94
N ASN A 76 12.27 4.28 17.49
CA ASN A 76 13.56 4.24 16.80
C ASN A 76 13.49 3.41 15.52
N LEU A 77 12.76 2.29 15.53
CA LEU A 77 12.59 1.46 14.34
C LEU A 77 11.84 2.23 13.23
N VAL A 78 10.77 2.94 13.58
CA VAL A 78 10.00 3.75 12.62
C VAL A 78 10.81 4.94 12.10
N GLU A 79 11.43 5.73 12.97
CA GLU A 79 12.15 6.95 12.56
C GLU A 79 13.39 6.65 11.69
N ASN A 80 14.10 5.55 11.98
CA ASN A 80 15.30 5.21 11.24
C ASN A 80 15.00 4.56 9.87
N TYR A 81 13.94 3.73 9.80
CA TYR A 81 13.68 2.90 8.62
C TYR A 81 12.39 3.23 7.87
N GLY A 82 11.37 3.78 8.54
CA GLY A 82 10.04 3.99 7.97
C GLY A 82 9.76 5.39 7.40
N VAL A 83 10.47 6.43 7.84
CA VAL A 83 10.10 7.83 7.53
C VAL A 83 10.87 8.44 6.35
N LYS A 84 12.20 8.47 6.43
CA LYS A 84 13.05 9.29 5.55
C LYS A 84 13.14 8.74 4.14
N VAL A 85 12.92 9.62 3.15
CA VAL A 85 13.02 9.30 1.72
C VAL A 85 14.34 9.81 1.14
N ASP A 86 15.01 9.01 0.31
CA ASP A 86 16.17 9.45 -0.48
C ASP A 86 15.70 10.38 -1.61
N PRO A 87 16.05 11.68 -1.60
CA PRO A 87 15.53 12.64 -2.57
C PRO A 87 16.02 12.38 -3.99
N VAL A 88 17.21 11.78 -4.16
CA VAL A 88 17.76 11.47 -5.48
C VAL A 88 16.99 10.29 -6.09
N LEU A 89 16.84 9.22 -5.31
CA LEU A 89 16.06 8.05 -5.75
C LEU A 89 14.58 8.40 -5.97
N HIS A 90 14.00 9.24 -5.12
CA HIS A 90 12.60 9.65 -5.26
C HIS A 90 12.36 10.42 -6.56
N LYS A 91 13.25 11.37 -6.89
CA LYS A 91 13.17 12.11 -8.15
C LYS A 91 13.26 11.16 -9.35
N GLU A 92 14.21 10.23 -9.34
CA GLU A 92 14.38 9.23 -10.39
C GLU A 92 13.11 8.39 -10.59
N VAL A 93 12.52 7.88 -9.51
CA VAL A 93 11.32 7.04 -9.56
C VAL A 93 10.11 7.81 -10.08
N LEU A 94 9.92 9.07 -9.66
CA LEU A 94 8.83 9.92 -10.16
C LEU A 94 8.94 10.14 -11.68
N GLU A 95 10.12 10.49 -12.18
CA GLU A 95 10.36 10.72 -13.61
C GLU A 95 10.13 9.46 -14.46
N ARG A 96 10.47 8.28 -13.92
CA ARG A 96 10.22 6.99 -14.57
C ARG A 96 8.73 6.64 -14.57
N TYR A 97 8.06 6.83 -13.44
CA TYR A 97 6.65 6.45 -13.27
C TYR A 97 5.70 7.34 -14.09
N GLN A 98 6.00 8.64 -14.20
CA GLN A 98 5.21 9.59 -15.01
C GLN A 98 5.01 9.14 -16.45
N LYS A 99 6.02 8.47 -17.04
CA LYS A 99 5.96 7.97 -18.43
C LYS A 99 4.92 6.86 -18.63
N LEU A 100 4.46 6.20 -17.56
CA LEU A 100 3.47 5.13 -17.63
C LEU A 100 2.03 5.66 -17.72
N ASN A 101 1.79 6.92 -17.35
CA ASN A 101 0.46 7.53 -17.32
C ASN A 101 -0.59 6.71 -16.53
N ILE A 102 -0.18 6.15 -15.38
CA ILE A 102 -1.02 5.36 -14.49
C ILE A 102 -1.43 6.21 -13.28
N ALA A 103 -2.71 6.19 -12.94
CA ALA A 103 -3.19 6.83 -11.72
C ALA A 103 -2.65 6.09 -10.47
N PRO A 104 -2.10 6.80 -9.46
CA PRO A 104 -1.51 6.17 -8.28
C PRO A 104 -2.55 5.60 -7.29
N TYR A 105 -3.82 5.91 -7.47
CA TYR A 105 -4.94 5.46 -6.63
C TYR A 105 -5.96 4.73 -7.49
N ALA A 106 -6.50 3.64 -6.95
CA ALA A 106 -7.57 2.87 -7.55
C ALA A 106 -8.84 3.02 -6.73
N GLY A 107 -9.98 2.99 -7.42
CA GLY A 107 -11.31 2.89 -6.82
C GLY A 107 -12.11 1.82 -7.56
N PHE A 108 -13.17 1.33 -6.91
CA PHE A 108 -14.08 0.34 -7.49
C PHE A 108 -15.50 0.89 -7.41
N ILE A 109 -16.28 0.59 -8.43
CA ILE A 109 -17.74 0.74 -8.40
C ILE A 109 -18.36 -0.59 -8.04
N GLN A 110 -19.49 -0.54 -7.34
CA GLN A 110 -20.12 -1.73 -6.79
C GLN A 110 -21.02 -2.43 -7.81
N PRO A 111 -21.16 -3.76 -7.74
CA PRO A 111 -22.20 -4.46 -8.48
C PRO A 111 -23.59 -4.06 -7.96
N LYS A 112 -24.61 -4.27 -8.80
CA LYS A 112 -26.01 -4.05 -8.45
C LYS A 112 -26.71 -5.39 -8.26
N LEU A 113 -27.36 -5.55 -7.11
CA LEU A 113 -28.16 -6.74 -6.80
C LEU A 113 -29.62 -6.44 -7.16
N VAL A 114 -30.17 -7.20 -8.09
CA VAL A 114 -31.53 -7.00 -8.62
C VAL A 114 -32.38 -8.23 -8.29
N PRO A 115 -33.42 -8.12 -7.43
CA PRO A 115 -34.27 -9.25 -7.09
C PRO A 115 -35.12 -9.65 -8.30
N ILE A 116 -35.11 -10.94 -8.65
CA ILE A 116 -36.03 -11.55 -9.62
C ILE A 116 -37.23 -12.07 -8.83
N LYS A 117 -38.44 -11.63 -9.19
CA LYS A 117 -39.67 -11.94 -8.44
C LYS A 117 -40.66 -12.77 -9.26
N GLN A 118 -41.36 -13.68 -8.58
CA GLN A 118 -42.58 -14.34 -9.06
C GLN A 118 -43.73 -13.97 -8.11
N GLY A 119 -44.59 -13.05 -8.54
CA GLY A 119 -45.52 -12.38 -7.63
C GLY A 119 -44.77 -11.56 -6.57
N GLU A 120 -45.14 -11.70 -5.30
CA GLU A 120 -44.46 -11.04 -4.19
C GLU A 120 -43.19 -11.79 -3.72
N LYS A 121 -43.00 -13.04 -4.18
CA LYS A 121 -41.89 -13.88 -3.75
C LYS A 121 -40.65 -13.60 -4.61
N ILE A 122 -39.52 -13.32 -3.95
CA ILE A 122 -38.21 -13.32 -4.61
C ILE A 122 -37.83 -14.77 -4.90
N ILE A 123 -37.53 -15.08 -6.16
CA ILE A 123 -37.14 -16.42 -6.62
C ILE A 123 -35.64 -16.51 -6.93
N ASP A 124 -34.99 -15.39 -7.19
CA ASP A 124 -33.55 -15.30 -7.47
C ASP A 124 -33.05 -13.85 -7.27
N VAL A 125 -31.75 -13.65 -7.27
CA VAL A 125 -31.10 -12.32 -7.25
C VAL A 125 -30.05 -12.27 -8.35
N LYS A 126 -30.30 -11.43 -9.36
CA LYS A 126 -29.36 -11.17 -10.44
C LYS A 126 -28.29 -10.19 -9.98
N ILE A 127 -27.04 -10.47 -10.34
CA ILE A 127 -25.92 -9.54 -10.17
C ILE A 127 -25.68 -8.83 -11.50
N GLU A 128 -25.66 -7.51 -11.48
CA GLU A 128 -25.26 -6.66 -12.60
C GLU A 128 -23.95 -5.95 -12.27
N TYR A 129 -23.11 -5.73 -13.27
CA TYR A 129 -21.80 -5.10 -13.14
C TYR A 129 -21.82 -3.76 -13.89
N PRO A 130 -22.17 -2.65 -13.22
CA PRO A 130 -22.09 -1.33 -13.83
C PRO A 130 -20.65 -1.01 -14.24
N GLU A 131 -20.49 -0.21 -15.29
CA GLU A 131 -19.17 0.23 -15.79
C GLU A 131 -18.98 1.75 -15.66
N ASP A 132 -19.97 2.47 -15.12
CA ASP A 132 -20.02 3.93 -15.09
C ASP A 132 -20.14 4.43 -13.64
N PHE A 133 -19.06 5.07 -13.17
CA PHE A 133 -18.98 5.67 -11.85
C PHE A 133 -20.00 6.79 -11.63
N THR A 134 -20.19 7.67 -12.61
CA THR A 134 -21.09 8.81 -12.48
C THR A 134 -22.53 8.33 -12.35
N LYS A 135 -22.96 7.36 -13.17
CA LYS A 135 -24.30 6.78 -13.06
C LYS A 135 -24.55 6.13 -11.71
N GLN A 136 -23.58 5.36 -11.20
CA GLN A 136 -23.72 4.71 -9.90
C GLN A 136 -23.85 5.73 -8.76
N MET A 137 -23.00 6.75 -8.74
CA MET A 137 -23.02 7.75 -7.67
C MET A 137 -24.30 8.60 -7.69
N LEU A 138 -24.82 8.92 -8.88
CA LEU A 138 -26.11 9.61 -9.02
C LEU A 138 -27.28 8.73 -8.56
N GLU A 139 -27.31 7.44 -8.92
CA GLU A 139 -28.33 6.50 -8.42
C GLU A 139 -28.29 6.41 -6.89
N TYR A 140 -27.09 6.37 -6.30
CA TYR A 140 -26.95 6.31 -4.84
C TYR A 140 -27.42 7.58 -4.14
N ALA A 141 -27.10 8.75 -4.69
CA ALA A 141 -27.58 10.02 -4.18
C ALA A 141 -29.11 10.11 -4.23
N GLU A 142 -29.74 9.66 -5.32
CA GLU A 142 -31.20 9.70 -5.48
C GLU A 142 -31.93 8.70 -4.55
N LYS A 143 -31.44 7.46 -4.43
CA LYS A 143 -32.19 6.37 -3.79
C LYS A 143 -31.78 6.07 -2.35
N TYR A 144 -30.54 6.35 -1.98
CA TYR A 144 -29.95 5.91 -0.71
C TYR A 144 -29.43 7.06 0.16
N SER A 145 -29.60 8.32 -0.25
CA SER A 145 -29.26 9.50 0.57
C SER A 145 -30.37 9.82 1.58
N LEU A 146 -30.46 9.00 2.63
CA LEU A 146 -31.54 9.09 3.63
C LEU A 146 -31.27 10.09 4.78
N LEU A 147 -30.08 10.71 4.82
CA LEU A 147 -29.73 11.71 5.83
C LEU A 147 -30.11 13.11 5.34
N ASN A 148 -30.51 13.97 6.28
CA ASN A 148 -30.77 15.37 5.99
C ASN A 148 -29.46 16.10 5.65
N THR A 149 -29.56 17.22 4.94
CA THR A 149 -28.39 18.07 4.64
C THR A 149 -27.77 18.67 5.90
N TYR A 150 -28.57 18.86 6.95
CA TYR A 150 -28.12 19.30 8.27
C TYR A 150 -28.47 18.21 9.29
N ASN A 151 -27.44 17.65 9.93
CA ASN A 151 -27.55 16.62 10.96
C ASN A 151 -26.92 17.13 12.26
#